data_AF-A0A7H8SAJ2-F1
#
_entry.id   AF-A0A7H8SAJ2-F1
#
_cell.length_a   1.000
_cell.length_b   1.000
_cell.length_c   1.000
_cell.angle_alpha   90.00
_cell.angle_beta   90.00
_cell.angle_gamma   90.00
#
_symmetry.space_group_name_H-M   'P 1'
#
loop_
_entity.id
_entity.type
_entity.pdbx_description
1 polymer ?
#
loop_
_entity_poly.entity_id
_entity_poly.type
_entity_poly.pdbx_seq_one_letter_code
_entity_poly.pdbx_strand_id
1 'polypeptide(L)' 'MILVHDFGIDLEEYNERGLDNDFPVFNRCPDCNCIAQGNLHRNGFYWRYGINEDEAFHIPICRFSS' A
#
# COMPACT_ATOMS: atom_id res chain seq x y z
N MET A 1 -6.37 -7.51 -7.37
CA MET A 1 -4.92 -7.69 -7.59
C MET A 1 -4.19 -7.22 -6.34
N ILE A 2 -3.15 -7.93 -5.92
CA ILE A 2 -2.24 -7.49 -4.84
C ILE A 2 -0.90 -7.19 -5.50
N LEU A 3 -0.36 -6.01 -5.23
CA LEU A 3 0.98 -5.63 -5.66
C LEU A 3 1.90 -5.62 -4.45
N VAL A 4 3.02 -6.33 -4.56
CA VAL A 4 4.05 -6.34 -3.53
C VAL A 4 4.97 -5.15 -3.78
N HIS A 5 5.13 -4.30 -2.77
CA HIS A 5 6.05 -3.18 -2.77
C HIS A 5 6.96 -3.32 -1.56
N ASP A 6 8.26 -3.23 -1.80
CA ASP A 6 9.26 -3.20 -0.73
C ASP A 6 9.48 -1.73 -0.32
N PHE A 7 9.08 -1.41 0.91
CA PHE A 7 9.25 -0.07 1.49
C PHE A 7 10.66 0.13 2.07
N GLY A 8 11.47 -0.92 2.20
CA GLY A 8 12.80 -0.87 2.81
C GLY A 8 12.82 -0.60 4.31
N ILE A 9 11.70 -0.87 5.00
CA ILE A 9 11.49 -0.66 6.44
C ILE A 9 10.86 -1.90 7.09
N ASP A 10 10.91 -1.99 8.41
CA ASP A 10 10.26 -3.07 9.16
C ASP A 10 8.77 -2.78 9.48
N LEU A 11 8.11 -3.73 10.17
CA LEU A 11 6.68 -3.62 10.51
C LEU A 11 6.39 -2.56 11.57
N GLU A 12 7.33 -2.31 12.49
CA GLU A 12 7.18 -1.30 13.54
C GLU A 12 7.19 0.08 12.90
N GLU A 13 8.22 0.39 12.10
CA GLU A 13 8.33 1.65 11.38
C GLU A 13 7.18 1.84 10.38
N TYR A 14 6.75 0.78 9.70
CA TYR A 14 5.57 0.84 8.83
C TYR A 14 4.34 1.30 9.61
N ASN A 15 4.11 0.73 10.79
CA ASN A 15 2.98 1.06 11.65
C ASN A 15 3.06 2.49 12.18
N GLU A 16 4.24 2.95 12.59
CA GLU A 16 4.47 4.33 13.03
C GLU A 16 4.19 5.35 11.93
N ARG A 17 4.67 5.09 10.71
CA ARG A 17 4.42 5.94 9.54
C ARG A 17 2.97 5.90 9.07
N GLY A 18 2.30 4.76 9.25
CA GLY A 18 0.88 4.59 8.96
C GLY A 18 0.49 5.05 7.54
N LEU A 19 -0.38 6.06 7.45
CA LEU A 19 -0.89 6.61 6.19
C LEU A 19 0.14 7.47 5.43
N ASP A 20 1.20 7.90 6.12
CA ASP A 20 2.27 8.76 5.60
C ASP A 20 3.45 7.94 5.03
N ASN A 21 3.30 6.61 4.91
CA ASN A 21 4.24 5.77 4.17
C ASN A 21 4.35 6.19 2.69
N ASP A 22 5.49 5.86 2.08
CA ASP A 22 5.78 6.16 0.67
C ASP A 22 5.07 5.17 -0.28
N PHE A 23 3.74 5.20 -0.29
CA PHE A 23 2.93 4.33 -1.12
C PHE A 23 3.14 4.60 -2.61
N PRO A 24 3.23 3.55 -3.45
CA PRO A 24 3.54 3.71 -4.86
C PRO A 24 2.53 4.58 -5.61
N VAL A 25 3.06 5.39 -6.51
CA VAL A 25 2.28 6.18 -7.47
C VAL A 25 2.50 5.58 -8.86
N PHE A 26 1.42 5.40 -9.60
CA PHE A 26 1.46 4.74 -10.90
C PHE A 26 1.24 5.73 -12.04
N ASN A 27 2.11 5.69 -13.04
CA ASN A 27 1.90 6.39 -14.31
C ASN A 27 1.07 5.55 -15.30
N ARG A 28 1.09 4.23 -15.15
CA ARG A 28 0.28 3.27 -15.91
C ARG A 28 -0.39 2.31 -14.95
N CYS A 29 -1.65 1.98 -15.23
CA CYS A 29 -2.38 1.04 -14.40
C CYS A 29 -1.72 -0.34 -14.46
N PRO A 30 -1.40 -0.97 -13.33
CA PRO A 30 -0.73 -2.26 -13.29
C PRO A 30 -1.59 -3.43 -13.82
N ASP A 31 -2.89 -3.22 -14.03
CA ASP A 31 -3.83 -4.24 -14.55
C ASP A 31 -4.01 -4.13 -16.09
N CYS A 32 -4.48 -2.99 -16.60
CA CYS A 32 -4.73 -2.76 -18.04
C CYS A 32 -3.52 -2.17 -18.81
N ASN A 33 -2.46 -1.71 -18.13
CA ASN A 33 -1.35 -0.91 -18.68
C ASN A 33 -1.76 0.40 -19.39
N CYS A 34 -3.01 0.83 -19.19
CA CYS A 34 -3.54 2.10 -19.68
C CYS A 34 -3.02 3.29 -18.84
N ILE A 35 -3.11 4.52 -19.36
CA ILE A 35 -2.64 5.73 -18.65
C ILE A 35 -3.37 5.81 -17.31
N ALA A 36 -2.63 5.87 -16.19
CA ALA A 36 -3.22 5.83 -14.86
C ALA A 36 -3.97 7.11 -14.49
N GLN A 37 -3.54 8.27 -15.01
CA GLN A 37 -4.21 9.55 -14.77
C GLN A 37 -5.65 9.49 -15.26
N GLY A 38 -6.59 9.59 -14.30
CA GLY A 38 -8.04 9.52 -14.57
C GLY A 38 -8.62 8.10 -14.65
N ASN A 39 -7.79 7.06 -14.66
CA ASN A 39 -8.24 5.65 -14.72
C ASN A 39 -7.83 4.82 -13.49
N LEU A 40 -6.89 5.29 -12.66
CA LEU A 40 -6.51 4.61 -11.43
C LEU A 40 -6.62 5.59 -10.27
N HIS A 41 -7.58 5.35 -9.38
CA HIS A 41 -7.88 6.22 -8.27
C HIS A 41 -7.43 5.57 -6.96
N ARG A 42 -6.76 6.36 -6.09
CA ARG A 42 -6.52 5.94 -4.71
C ARG A 42 -7.88 5.90 -4.00
N ASN A 43 -8.29 4.71 -3.58
CA ASN A 43 -9.58 4.41 -2.96
C ASN A 43 -9.41 4.10 -1.47
N GLY A 44 -8.69 4.99 -0.79
CA GLY A 44 -8.39 4.90 0.64
C GLY A 44 -7.47 3.73 1.00
N PHE A 45 -7.65 3.26 2.23
CA PHE A 45 -6.85 2.21 2.84
C PHE A 45 -7.76 1.17 3.48
N TYR A 46 -7.29 -0.07 3.56
CA TYR A 46 -7.87 -1.06 4.46
C TYR A 46 -6.80 -1.54 5.43
N TRP A 47 -7.21 -2.03 6.59
CA TRP A 47 -6.26 -2.40 7.63
C TRP A 47 -6.06 -3.91 7.72
N ARG A 48 -4.83 -4.29 8.11
CA ARG A 48 -4.40 -5.66 8.37
C ARG A 48 -3.46 -5.70 9.56
N TYR A 49 -3.31 -6.88 10.14
CA TYR A 49 -2.26 -7.13 11.12
C TYR A 49 -1.03 -7.69 10.41
N GLY A 50 0.09 -6.98 10.52
CA GLY A 50 1.42 -7.53 10.28
C GLY A 50 1.90 -8.19 11.57
N ILE A 51 2.34 -9.44 11.50
CA ILE A 51 2.76 -10.22 12.68
C ILE A 51 4.24 -10.56 12.48
N ASN A 52 5.08 -10.21 13.46
CA ASN A 52 6.42 -10.76 13.58
C ASN A 52 6.44 -11.80 14.74
N GLU A 53 7.62 -12.26 15.16
CA GLU A 53 7.72 -13.31 16.17
C GLU A 53 7.16 -12.91 17.55
N ASP A 54 7.20 -11.61 17.87
CA ASP A 54 6.92 -11.10 19.23
C ASP A 54 5.65 -10.23 19.31
N GLU A 55 5.27 -9.59 18.20
CA GLU A 55 4.29 -8.49 18.19
C GLU A 55 3.38 -8.50 16.95
N ALA A 56 2.23 -7.84 17.08
CA ALA A 56 1.28 -7.62 16.01
C ALA A 56 1.03 -6.13 15.80
N PHE A 57 1.26 -5.66 14.58
CA PHE A 57 1.14 -4.27 14.17
C PHE A 57 -0.09 -4.07 13.29
N HIS A 58 -0.87 -3.04 13.55
CA HIS A 58 -2.06 -2.73 12.75
C HIS A 58 -1.69 -1.79 11.61
N ILE A 59 -1.46 -2.33 10.42
CA ILE A 59 -0.87 -1.63 9.29
C ILE A 59 -1.92 -1.26 8.22
N PRO A 60 -1.85 -0.05 7.63
CA PRO A 60 -2.72 0.33 6.52
C PRO A 60 -2.16 -0.19 5.20
N ILE A 61 -3.03 -0.77 4.37
CA ILE A 61 -2.73 -1.18 3.01
C ILE A 61 -3.45 -0.26 2.03
N CYS A 62 -2.69 0.40 1.15
CA CYS A 62 -3.23 1.30 0.14
C CYS A 62 -4.06 0.54 -0.88
N ARG A 63 -5.26 1.08 -1.18
CA ARG A 63 -6.18 0.50 -2.15
C ARG A 63 -6.31 1.42 -3.36
N PHE A 64 -6.26 0.83 -4.54
CA PHE A 64 -6.58 1.51 -5.79
C PHE A 64 -7.83 0.88 -6.42
N SER A 65 -8.59 1.69 -7.15
CA SER A 65 -9.68 1.25 -8.01
C SER A 65 -9.53 1.88 -9.38
N SER A 66 -9.69 1.06 -10.42
CA SER A 66 -9.76 1.48 -11.83
C SER A 66 -11.12 1.19 -12.42
#